data_AF-A0A1L1PPP8-F1
#
_entry.id   AF-A0A1L1PPP8-F1
#
_cell.length_a   1.000
_cell.length_b   1.000
_cell.length_c   1.000
_cell.angle_alpha   90.00
_cell.angle_beta   90.00
_cell.angle_gamma   90.00
#
_symmetry.space_group_name_H-M   'P 1'
#
loop_
_entity.id
_entity.type
_entity.pdbx_description
1 polymer ?
#
loop_
_entity_poly.entity_id
_entity_poly.type
_entity_poly.pdbx_seq_one_letter_code
_entity_poly.pdbx_strand_id
1 'polypeptide(L)' 'MAKQPGLVIDIRAGEELAVSGPARITLIHKSGQFARLRVIAARDVKIERKAEDNGRNVVPSMAT' A
#
# COMPACT_ATOMS: atom_id res chain seq x y z
N MET A 1 5.01 0.90 -23.05
CA MET A 1 4.94 1.21 -21.60
C MET A 1 6.05 0.42 -20.92
N ALA A 2 7.11 1.06 -20.44
CA ALA A 2 8.23 0.33 -19.83
C ALA A 2 7.75 -0.31 -18.50
N LYS A 3 7.95 -1.62 -18.35
CA LYS A 3 7.62 -2.35 -17.12
C LYS A 3 8.52 -1.83 -16.00
N GLN A 4 7.96 -1.13 -15.03
CA GLN A 4 8.72 -0.72 -13.85
C GLN A 4 9.10 -1.98 -13.06
N PRO A 5 10.36 -2.13 -12.64
CA PRO A 5 10.74 -3.23 -11.76
C PRO A 5 9.95 -3.10 -10.45
N GLY A 6 9.31 -4.19 -10.05
CA GLY A 6 8.47 -4.25 -8.85
C GLY A 6 8.88 -5.44 -7.98
N LEU A 7 8.80 -5.24 -6.68
CA LEU A 7 9.04 -6.27 -5.67
C LEU A 7 7.73 -6.51 -4.91
N VAL A 8 7.33 -7.77 -4.78
CA VAL A 8 6.14 -8.18 -4.01
C VAL A 8 6.61 -8.98 -2.80
N ILE A 9 6.20 -8.55 -1.61
CA ILE A 9 6.54 -9.19 -0.34
C ILE A 9 5.26 -9.29 0.49
N ASP A 10 5.03 -10.45 1.08
CA ASP A 10 3.98 -10.64 2.08
C ASP A 10 4.45 -10.11 3.45
N ILE A 11 3.60 -9.34 4.12
CA ILE A 11 3.85 -8.80 5.45
C ILE A 11 2.66 -9.05 6.37
N ARG A 12 2.94 -9.29 7.65
CA ARG A 12 1.93 -9.45 8.72
C ARG A 12 1.72 -8.14 9.46
N ALA A 13 0.58 -8.02 10.15
CA ALA A 13 0.34 -6.87 11.01
C ALA A 13 1.40 -6.82 12.13
N GLY A 14 2.00 -5.65 12.33
CA GLY A 14 3.13 -5.42 13.22
C GLY A 14 4.50 -5.51 12.55
N GLU A 15 4.60 -6.08 11.35
CA GLU A 15 5.89 -6.17 10.64
C GLU A 15 6.27 -4.86 9.93
N GLU A 16 7.58 -4.64 9.81
CA GLU A 16 8.20 -3.45 9.21
C GLU A 16 9.02 -3.85 7.98
N LEU A 17 8.84 -3.09 6.89
CA LEU A 17 9.66 -3.13 5.70
C LEU A 17 10.54 -1.88 5.65
N ALA A 18 11.86 -2.07 5.66
CA ALA A 18 12.83 -1.00 5.47
C ALA A 18 13.25 -0.91 4.00
N VAL A 19 12.99 0.23 3.36
CA VAL A 19 13.38 0.49 1.97
C VAL A 19 14.74 1.17 1.98
N SER A 20 15.81 0.38 2.11
CA SER A 20 17.23 0.80 2.01
C SER A 20 17.63 2.06 2.80
N GLY A 21 16.90 2.42 3.87
CA GLY A 21 17.21 3.58 4.73
C GLY A 21 16.25 4.78 4.65
N PRO A 22 15.88 5.33 3.47
CA PRO A 22 15.11 6.58 3.40
C PRO A 22 13.66 6.46 3.88
N ALA A 23 13.10 5.24 3.93
CA ALA A 23 11.75 5.03 4.41
C ALA A 23 11.58 3.67 5.11
N ARG A 24 10.67 3.64 6.07
CA ARG A 24 10.17 2.45 6.77
C ARG A 24 8.66 2.42 6.68
N ILE A 25 8.12 1.25 6.39
CA ILE A 25 6.69 1.03 6.22
C ILE A 25 6.29 -0.07 7.20
N THR A 26 5.34 0.22 8.09
CA THR A 26 4.79 -0.76 9.03
C THR A 26 3.33 -1.02 8.68
N LEU A 27 2.95 -2.30 8.58
CA LEU A 27 1.53 -2.67 8.51
C LEU A 27 0.95 -2.64 9.92
N ILE A 28 0.18 -1.61 10.25
CA ILE A 28 -0.41 -1.48 11.59
C ILE A 28 -1.60 -2.42 11.74
N HIS A 29 -2.45 -2.49 10.72
CA HIS A 29 -3.69 -3.25 10.76
C HIS A 29 -4.25 -3.48 9.35
N LYS A 30 -4.99 -4.57 9.14
CA LYS A 30 -5.75 -4.85 7.91
C LYS A 30 -7.17 -5.30 8.27
N SER A 31 -8.17 -4.75 7.58
CA SER A 31 -9.58 -5.17 7.66
C SER A 31 -10.14 -5.32 6.25
N GLY A 32 -10.41 -6.56 5.84
CA GLY A 32 -10.83 -6.87 4.47
C GLY A 32 -9.86 -6.33 3.43
N GLN A 33 -10.35 -5.43 2.57
CA GLN A 33 -9.58 -4.78 1.50
C GLN A 33 -8.87 -3.49 1.94
N PHE A 34 -9.04 -3.05 3.19
CA PHE A 34 -8.42 -1.83 3.69
C PHE A 34 -7.26 -2.16 4.62
N ALA A 35 -6.14 -1.44 4.45
CA ALA A 35 -4.97 -1.55 5.31
C ALA A 35 -4.60 -0.18 5.89
N ARG A 36 -4.21 -0.16 7.16
CA ARG A 36 -3.60 1.00 7.82
C ARG A 36 -2.09 0.80 7.83
N LEU A 37 -1.40 1.66 7.09
CA LEU A 37 0.06 1.70 7.02
C LEU A 37 0.57 2.89 7.82
N ARG A 38 1.69 2.70 8.52
CA ARG A 38 2.52 3.80 9.03
C ARG A 38 3.73 3.92 8.11
N VAL A 39 3.98 5.11 7.61
CA VAL A 39 5.16 5.42 6.80
C VAL A 39 6.00 6.43 7.55
N ILE A 40 7.25 6.09 7.83
CA ILE A 40 8.25 6.97 8.41
C ILE A 40 9.33 7.17 7.37
N ALA A 41 9.66 8.40 7.03
CA ALA A 41 10.69 8.71 6.05
C ALA A 41 11.50 9.93 6.49
N ALA A 42 12.67 10.11 5.88
CA ALA A 42 13.45 11.33 6.04
C ALA A 42 12.68 12.56 5.52
N ARG A 43 13.04 13.76 6.02
CA ARG A 43 12.29 15.00 5.74
C ARG A 43 12.30 15.41 4.27
N ASP A 44 13.32 15.01 3.54
CA ASP A 44 13.51 15.24 2.11
C ASP A 44 12.76 14.24 1.23
N VAL A 45 12.13 13.22 1.82
CA VAL A 45 11.35 12.22 1.10
C VAL A 45 9.89 12.63 1.01
N LYS A 46 9.41 12.80 -0.23
CA LYS A 46 8.00 13.08 -0.51
C LYS A 46 7.18 11.80 -0.43
N ILE A 47 6.13 11.81 0.38
CA ILE A 47 5.15 10.72 0.48
C ILE A 47 3.88 11.16 -0.25
N GLU A 48 3.46 10.41 -1.25
CA GLU A 48 2.24 10.68 -2.00
C GLU A 48 1.36 9.44 -2.11
N ARG A 49 0.05 9.62 -1.94
CA ARG A 49 -0.92 8.61 -2.32
C ARG A 49 -1.15 8.74 -3.84
N LYS A 50 -0.63 7.79 -4.62
CA LYS A 50 -1.07 7.65 -6.00
C LYS A 50 -2.51 7.15 -5.99
N ALA A 51 -3.40 7.89 -6.64
CA ALA A 51 -4.68 7.33 -7.01
C ALA A 51 -4.37 6.24 -8.05
N GLU A 52 -4.42 4.97 -7.64
CA GLU A 52 -4.67 3.93 -8.65
C GLU A 52 -6.07 4.19 -9.17
N ASP A 53 -6.18 4.21 -10.50
CA ASP A 53 -7.46 4.23 -11.19
C ASP A 53 -8.29 3.08 -10.61
N ASN A 54 -9.24 3.45 -9.76
CA ASN A 54 -10.03 2.49 -9.01
C ASN A 54 -10.90 1.77 -10.05
N GLY A 55 -10.38 0.66 -10.58
CA GLY A 55 -11.15 -0.45 -11.08
C GLY A 55 -11.98 -1.00 -9.93
N ARG A 56 -12.97 -0.21 -9.49
CA ARG A 56 -14.06 -0.65 -8.65
C ARG A 56 -14.59 -1.88 -9.36
N ASN A 57 -14.35 -3.04 -8.77
CA ASN A 57 -15.25 -4.16 -8.89
C ASN A 57 -16.60 -3.64 -8.39
N VAL A 58 -17.35 -2.99 -9.29
CA VAL A 58 -18.77 -2.71 -9.15
C VAL A 58 -19.41 -4.08 -9.21
N VAL A 59 -19.53 -4.74 -8.07
CA VAL A 59 -20.44 -5.87 -7.94
C VAL A 59 -21.83 -5.30 -8.23
N PRO A 60 -22.52 -5.68 -9.31
CA PRO A 60 -23.87 -5.19 -9.56
C PRO A 60 -24.76 -5.63 -8.40
N SER A 61 -25.53 -4.70 -7.83
CA SER A 61 -26.56 -5.04 -6.86
C SER A 61 -27.60 -5.93 -7.54
N MET A 62 -27.51 -7.24 -7.34
CA MET A 62 -28.60 -8.17 -7.62
C MET A 62 -29.65 -7.99 -6.52
N ALA A 63 -30.61 -7.10 -6.76
CA ALA A 63 -31.88 -7.12 -6.05
C ALA A 63 -32.83 -8.07 -6.80
N THR A 64 -33.39 -9.04 -6.08
CA THR A 64 -34.52 -9.89 -6.51
C THR A 64 -35.84 -9.13 -6.45
#